data_AF-A0A820P6J5-F1
#
_entry.id   AF-A0A820P6J5-F1
#
_cell.length_a   1.000
_cell.length_b   1.000
_cell.length_c   1.000
_cell.angle_alpha   90.00
_cell.angle_beta   90.00
_cell.angle_gamma   90.00
#
_symmetry.space_group_name_H-M   'P 1'
#
loop_
_entity.id
_entity.type
_entity.pdbx_description
1 polymer ?
#
loop_
_entity_poly.entity_id
_entity_poly.type
_entity_poly.pdbx_seq_one_letter_code
_entity_poly.pdbx_strand_id
1 'polypeptide(L)'
;ARVWTLSIGFTISFGAIFSKTWRVHTIFTTVNASKRAIKDYRLFIFVGILFALDFIVLTSWQIIDPLKIFRHTSQIQTKDEDIVILWSYEECLSKRRSIWMTIQSIYKGVLMVIY
;
A
#
# COMPACT_ATOMS: atom_id res chain seq x y z
N ALA A 1 -2.53 -7.00 8.08
CA ALA A 1 -1.35 -7.39 7.26
C ALA A 1 -1.50 -7.07 5.76
N ARG A 2 -2.58 -7.48 5.06
CA ARG A 2 -2.68 -7.34 3.57
C ARG A 2 -2.36 -5.95 3.01
N VAL A 3 -2.95 -4.89 3.58
CA VAL A 3 -2.72 -3.50 3.13
C VAL A 3 -1.26 -3.08 3.29
N TRP A 4 -0.63 -3.46 4.40
CA TRP A 4 0.78 -3.12 4.68
C TRP A 4 1.71 -3.71 3.63
N THR A 5 1.55 -5.00 3.35
CA THR A 5 2.38 -5.70 2.36
C THR A 5 2.17 -5.13 0.96
N LEU A 6 0.93 -4.82 0.58
CA LEU A 6 0.62 -4.19 -0.71
C LEU A 6 1.23 -2.80 -0.84
N SER A 7 1.09 -1.96 0.20
CA SER A 7 1.61 -0.59 0.17
C SER A 7 3.14 -0.58 0.08
N ILE A 8 3.80 -1.33 0.95
CA ILE A 8 5.27 -1.40 0.99
C ILE A 8 5.81 -2.04 -0.29
N GLY A 9 5.18 -3.14 -0.75
CA GLY A 9 5.57 -3.83 -1.97
C GLY A 9 5.48 -2.95 -3.21
N PHE A 10 4.45 -2.10 -3.31
CA PHE A 10 4.33 -1.12 -4.38
C PHE A 10 5.51 -0.13 -4.35
N THR A 11 5.84 0.44 -3.19
CA THR A 11 6.89 1.46 -3.06
C THR A 11 8.28 0.90 -3.37
N ILE A 12 8.56 -0.34 -2.96
CA ILE A 12 9.80 -1.04 -3.33
C ILE A 12 9.85 -1.32 -4.83
N SER A 13 8.76 -1.82 -5.40
CA SER A 13 8.68 -2.13 -6.84
C SER A 13 8.86 -0.87 -7.70
N PHE A 14 8.23 0.23 -7.31
CA PHE A 14 8.38 1.53 -7.97
C PHE A 14 9.82 2.05 -7.88
N GLY A 15 10.44 1.97 -6.70
CA GLY A 15 11.86 2.32 -6.51
C GLY A 15 12.81 1.48 -7.37
N ALA A 16 12.51 0.19 -7.57
CA ALA A 16 13.30 -0.69 -8.41
C ALA A 16 13.21 -0.34 -9.92
N ILE A 17 12.01 0.05 -10.39
CA ILE A 17 11.82 0.54 -11.76
C ILE A 17 12.61 1.84 -11.97
N PHE A 18 12.49 2.78 -11.02
CA PHE A 18 13.19 4.06 -11.09
C PHE A 18 14.72 3.88 -11.08
N SER A 19 15.25 2.95 -10.27
CA SER A 19 16.67 2.59 -10.28
C SER A 19 17.14 2.09 -11.66
N LYS A 20 16.33 1.26 -12.35
CA LYS A 20 16.63 0.79 -13.71
C LYS A 20 16.64 1.94 -14.73
N THR A 21 15.63 2.81 -14.71
CA THR A 21 15.55 3.98 -15.60
C THR A 21 16.71 4.95 -15.38
N TRP A 22 17.03 5.21 -14.12
CA TRP A 22 18.16 6.06 -13.75
C TRP A 22 19.50 5.51 -14.24
N ARG A 23 19.72 4.18 -14.14
CA ARG A 23 20.93 3.54 -14.65
C ARG A 23 21.09 3.75 -16.17
N VAL A 24 20.01 3.61 -16.94
CA VAL A 24 20.02 3.86 -18.39
C VAL A 24 20.34 5.33 -18.68
N HIS A 25 19.63 6.26 -18.05
CA HIS A 25 19.86 7.70 -18.21
C HIS A 25 21.32 8.06 -17.90
N THR A 26 21.85 7.53 -16.80
CA THR A 26 23.23 7.77 -16.37
C THR A 26 24.25 7.26 -17.39
N ILE A 27 24.05 6.10 -18.01
CA ILE A 27 24.95 5.59 -19.05
C ILE A 27 25.02 6.57 -20.23
N PHE A 28 23.87 7.03 -20.72
CA PHE A 28 23.81 7.98 -21.84
C PHE A 28 24.37 9.37 -21.48
N THR A 29 24.10 9.88 -20.28
CA THR A 29 24.61 11.19 -19.85
C THR A 29 26.11 11.16 -19.53
N THR A 30 26.62 10.07 -18.95
CA THR A 30 28.05 9.95 -18.55
C THR A 30 28.97 9.73 -19.76
N VAL A 31 28.46 9.19 -20.87
CA VAL A 31 29.20 9.13 -22.15
C VAL A 31 29.50 10.52 -22.70
N ASN A 32 28.58 11.49 -22.54
CA ASN A 32 28.77 12.86 -22.99
C ASN A 32 29.46 13.78 -21.96
N ALA A 33 29.45 13.40 -20.67
CA ALA A 33 30.03 14.19 -19.58
C ALA A 33 31.15 13.39 -18.88
N SER A 34 32.39 13.63 -19.28
CA SER A 34 33.62 13.00 -18.75
C SER A 34 33.58 12.63 -17.25
N LYS A 35 33.66 11.31 -16.98
CA LYS A 35 34.03 10.67 -15.69
C LYS A 35 33.44 11.29 -14.40
N ARG A 36 32.15 11.65 -14.35
CA ARG A 36 31.52 12.00 -13.07
C ARG A 36 31.12 10.72 -12.33
N ALA A 37 31.71 10.48 -11.16
CA ALA A 37 31.34 9.38 -10.27
C ALA A 37 29.82 9.40 -10.02
N ILE A 38 29.16 8.31 -10.39
CA ILE A 38 27.70 8.15 -10.30
C ILE A 38 27.33 8.15 -8.82
N LYS A 39 26.57 9.15 -8.39
CA LYS A 39 26.14 9.30 -7.00
C LYS A 39 24.62 9.08 -6.94
N ASP A 40 24.23 7.82 -6.77
CA ASP A 40 22.82 7.37 -6.73
C ASP A 40 22.10 7.69 -5.41
N TYR A 41 22.75 8.43 -4.50
CA TYR A 41 22.23 8.76 -3.18
C TYR A 41 20.87 9.49 -3.23
N ARG A 42 20.64 10.32 -4.25
CA ARG A 42 19.37 11.05 -4.42
C ARG A 42 18.19 10.11 -4.63
N LEU A 43 18.42 9.02 -5.37
CA LEU A 43 17.41 8.02 -5.70
C LEU A 43 17.01 7.24 -4.44
N PHE A 44 18.00 6.78 -3.68
CA PHE A 44 17.78 6.08 -2.42
C PHE A 44 17.11 6.97 -1.36
N ILE A 45 17.51 8.23 -1.24
CA ILE A 45 16.86 9.19 -0.33
C ILE A 45 15.38 9.36 -0.70
N PHE A 46 15.07 9.53 -1.99
CA PHE A 46 13.69 9.70 -2.45
C PHE A 46 12.82 8.47 -2.15
N VAL A 47 13.29 7.27 -2.47
CA VAL A 47 12.58 6.01 -2.15
C VAL A 47 12.42 5.85 -0.63
N GLY A 48 13.44 6.22 0.14
CA GLY A 48 13.38 6.21 1.61
C GLY A 48 12.30 7.15 2.17
N ILE A 49 12.17 8.36 1.62
CA ILE A 49 11.12 9.32 2.01
C ILE A 49 9.73 8.75 1.69
N LEU A 50 9.52 8.19 0.49
CA LEU A 50 8.25 7.57 0.12
C LEU A 50 7.88 6.40 1.04
N PHE A 51 8.86 5.55 1.37
CA PHE A 51 8.64 4.45 2.29
C PHE A 51 8.29 4.92 3.71
N ALA A 52 8.97 5.97 4.21
CA ALA A 52 8.68 6.54 5.51
C ALA A 52 7.26 7.14 5.57
N LEU A 53 6.83 7.84 4.52
CA LEU A 53 5.46 8.36 4.40
C LEU A 53 4.43 7.23 4.45
N ASP A 54 4.63 6.16 3.69
CA ASP A 54 3.76 4.98 3.71
C ASP A 54 3.65 4.38 5.12
N PHE A 55 4.78 4.25 5.82
CA PHE A 55 4.81 3.72 7.17
C PHE A 55 4.02 4.61 8.13
N ILE A 56 4.25 5.93 8.11
CA ILE A 56 3.56 6.91 8.98
C ILE A 56 2.05 6.89 8.75
N VAL A 57 1.60 6.84 7.48
CA VAL A 57 0.17 6.79 7.15
C VAL A 57 -0.46 5.49 7.68
N LEU A 58 0.22 4.35 7.47
CA LEU A 58 -0.27 3.05 7.93
C LEU A 58 -0.30 2.93 9.45
N THR A 59 0.72 3.44 10.15
CA THR A 59 0.74 3.46 11.62
C THR A 59 -0.32 4.39 12.17
N SER A 60 -0.48 5.59 11.60
CA SER A 60 -1.51 6.55 12.01
C SER A 60 -2.91 5.95 11.87
N TRP A 61 -3.15 5.23 10.78
CA TRP A 61 -4.40 4.53 10.57
C TRP A 61 -4.64 3.44 11.63
N GLN A 62 -3.64 2.62 11.97
CA GLN A 62 -3.75 1.62 13.02
C GLN A 62 -4.08 2.21 14.40
N ILE A 63 -3.53 3.39 14.71
CA ILE A 63 -3.73 4.06 16.01
C ILE A 63 -5.12 4.68 16.10
N ILE A 64 -5.58 5.36 15.04
CA ILE A 64 -6.85 6.12 15.04
C ILE A 64 -8.06 5.19 14.85
N ASP A 65 -7.94 4.13 14.04
CA ASP A 65 -9.03 3.24 13.70
C ASP A 65 -8.58 1.77 13.83
N PRO A 66 -8.54 1.22 15.07
CA PRO A 66 -8.25 -0.19 15.27
C PRO A 66 -9.35 -1.03 14.62
N LEU A 67 -8.96 -2.03 13.84
CA LEU A 67 -9.89 -2.95 13.19
C LEU A 67 -10.78 -3.60 14.24
N LYS A 68 -12.08 -3.32 14.21
CA LYS A 68 -13.08 -4.05 14.97
C LYS A 68 -13.64 -5.17 14.12
N ILE A 69 -13.74 -6.36 14.70
CA ILE A 69 -14.36 -7.52 14.06
C ILE A 69 -15.87 -7.37 14.28
N PHE A 70 -16.64 -7.23 13.20
CA PHE A 70 -18.09 -7.25 13.26
C PHE A 70 -18.57 -8.64 12.87
N ARG A 71 -19.31 -9.30 13.78
CA ARG A 71 -19.97 -10.57 13.51
C ARG A 71 -21.35 -10.27 12.93
N HIS A 72 -21.57 -10.64 11.67
CA HIS A 72 -22.91 -10.69 11.09
C HIS A 72 -23.43 -12.11 11.24
N THR A 73 -24.56 -12.25 11.94
CA THR A 73 -25.24 -13.53 12.15
C THR A 73 -26.53 -13.50 11.35
N SER A 74 -26.60 -14.34 10.31
CA SER A 74 -27.79 -14.53 9.50
C SER A 74 -28.44 -15.85 9.89
N GLN A 75 -29.69 -15.80 10.38
CA GLN A 75 -30.43 -16.99 10.75
C GLN A 75 -31.22 -17.50 9.55
N ILE A 76 -31.03 -18.77 9.18
CA ILE A 76 -31.89 -19.45 8.22
C ILE A 76 -32.78 -20.39 9.05
N GLN A 77 -34.10 -20.20 8.96
CA GLN A 77 -35.05 -21.15 9.56
C GLN A 77 -35.17 -22.36 8.62
N THR A 78 -34.83 -23.54 9.14
CA THR A 78 -35.06 -24.81 8.46
C THR A 78 -36.54 -25.22 8.62
N LYS A 79 -37.03 -26.09 7.74
CA LYS A 79 -38.43 -26.57 7.75
C LYS A 79 -38.75 -27.54 8.89
N ASP A 80 -37.72 -28.05 9.59
CA ASP A 80 -37.81 -28.79 10.84
C ASP A 80 -37.83 -27.79 12.01
N GLU A 81 -38.89 -27.84 12.84
CA GLU A 81 -39.15 -26.87 13.92
C GLU A 81 -38.08 -26.87 15.02
N ASP A 82 -37.25 -27.92 15.10
CA ASP A 82 -36.24 -28.09 16.16
C ASP A 82 -34.80 -27.72 15.76
N ILE A 83 -34.53 -27.30 14.51
CA ILE A 83 -33.15 -27.07 14.03
C ILE A 83 -32.96 -25.68 13.40
N VAL A 84 -32.30 -24.77 14.13
CA VAL A 84 -31.91 -23.44 13.64
C VAL A 84 -30.43 -23.44 13.21
N ILE A 85 -30.17 -23.18 11.93
CA ILE A 85 -28.80 -23.05 11.40
C ILE A 85 -28.42 -21.55 11.35
N LEU A 86 -27.42 -21.16 12.13
CA LEU A 86 -26.86 -19.80 12.13
C LEU A 86 -25.60 -19.74 11.27
N TRP A 87 -25.63 -18.99 10.18
CA TRP A 87 -24.42 -18.64 9.44
C TRP A 87 -23.85 -17.36 10.04
N SER A 88 -22.73 -17.48 10.75
CA SER A 88 -21.96 -16.33 11.25
C SER A 88 -20.75 -16.13 10.35
N TYR A 89 -20.73 -15.03 9.61
CA TYR A 89 -19.52 -14.61 8.89
C TYR A 89 -18.93 -13.40 9.61
N GLU A 90 -17.61 -13.45 9.81
CA GLU A 90 -16.87 -12.38 10.45
C GLU A 90 -16.40 -11.39 9.39
N GLU A 91 -17.04 -10.23 9.31
CA GLU A 91 -16.54 -9.16 8.47
C GLU A 91 -15.59 -8.29 9.27
N CYS A 92 -14.33 -8.28 8.84
CA CYS A 92 -13.32 -7.36 9.36
C CYS A 92 -13.48 -5.98 8.67
N LEU A 93 -14.61 -5.31 8.97
CA LEU A 93 -14.95 -4.00 8.43
C LEU A 93 -14.65 -2.91 9.46
N SER A 94 -13.78 -1.98 9.09
CA SER A 94 -13.66 -0.69 9.77
C SER A 94 -14.53 0.33 9.02
N LYS A 95 -15.33 1.12 9.76
CA LYS A 95 -16.31 2.06 9.21
C LYS A 95 -15.65 3.16 8.34
N ARG A 96 -14.35 3.42 8.53
CA ARG A 96 -13.56 4.41 7.75
C ARG A 96 -12.41 3.81 6.96
N ARG A 97 -12.24 2.48 6.97
CA ARG A 97 -11.20 1.77 6.20
C ARG A 97 -11.22 2.10 4.72
N SER A 98 -12.41 2.15 4.13
CA SER A 98 -12.55 2.44 2.70
C SER A 98 -11.99 3.82 2.35
N ILE A 99 -12.22 4.83 3.20
CA ILE A 99 -11.72 6.20 3.00
C ILE A 99 -10.18 6.21 2.98
N TRP A 100 -9.54 5.58 3.97
CA TRP A 100 -8.08 5.50 4.03
C TRP A 100 -7.48 4.76 2.84
N MET A 101 -8.11 3.66 2.39
CA MET A 101 -7.64 2.93 1.20
C MET A 101 -7.83 3.73 -0.09
N THR A 102 -8.94 4.46 -0.24
CA THR A 102 -9.19 5.32 -1.38
C THR A 102 -8.18 6.47 -1.45
N ILE A 103 -7.93 7.15 -0.32
CA ILE A 103 -6.89 8.19 -0.24
C ILE A 103 -5.53 7.60 -0.60
N GLN A 104 -5.19 6.41 -0.05
CA GLN A 104 -3.92 5.75 -0.35
C GLN A 104 -3.77 5.40 -1.84
N SER A 105 -4.86 4.96 -2.47
CA SER A 105 -4.82 4.56 -3.87
C SER A 105 -4.69 5.76 -4.80
N ILE A 106 -5.34 6.88 -4.46
CA ILE A 106 -5.27 8.12 -5.23
C ILE A 106 -3.87 8.72 -5.20
N TYR A 107 -3.21 8.84 -4.03
CA TYR A 107 -1.85 9.43 -4.02
C TYR A 107 -0.85 8.57 -4.80
N LYS A 108 -0.94 7.23 -4.71
CA LYS A 108 -0.08 6.33 -5.49
C LYS A 108 -0.34 6.45 -6.98
N GLY A 109 -1.60 6.57 -7.38
CA GLY A 109 -1.99 6.80 -8.76
C GLY A 109 -1.42 8.12 -9.30
N VAL A 110 -1.55 9.21 -8.54
CA VAL A 110 -0.99 10.52 -8.91
C VAL A 110 0.54 10.45 -9.00
N LEU A 111 1.19 9.79 -8.05
CA LEU A 111 2.65 9.58 -8.07
C LEU A 111 3.10 8.88 -9.36
N MET A 112 2.36 7.86 -9.81
CA MET A 112 2.64 7.10 -11.04
C MET A 112 2.41 7.90 -12.32
N VAL A 113 1.54 8.91 -12.29
CA VAL A 113 1.31 9.80 -13.45
C VAL A 113 2.38 10.88 -13.53
N ILE A 114 2.86 11.36 -12.38
CA ILE A 114 3.86 12.43 -12.30
C ILE A 114 5.28 11.92 -12.61
N TYR A 115 5.58 10.67 -12.31
CA TYR A 115 6.91 10.06 -12.43
C TYR A 115 6.90 8.85 -13.35
#